data_AF-A0A7X4Y3B4-F1
#
_entry.id   AF-A0A7X4Y3B4-F1
#
_cell.length_a   1.000
_cell.length_b   1.000
_cell.length_c   1.000
_cell.angle_alpha   90.00
_cell.angle_beta   90.00
_cell.angle_gamma   90.00
#
_symmetry.space_group_name_H-M   'P 1'
#
loop_
_entity.id
_entity.type
_entity.pdbx_description
1 polymer ?
#
loop_
_entity_poly.entity_id
_entity_poly.type
_entity_poly.pdbx_seq_one_letter_code
_entity_poly.pdbx_strand_id
1 'polypeptide(L)'
;MKDLSKTTYITSLNLTQLRELVKSLGWEPYRADQILNWVYKRFITNFEEMTNLSKEQRRFLRDNYSIHSLELVQKVEGGDSTKFLFKTTDGHLLETVLIYERDHLTLCVSSQVGCAVGCTFCATTKDGLVRNLRTEEIIDQFLQVQRHTSQRIRNVVFMGMGEPLANYENVRKAVEIMVSPWGLDLSKRRVSISTSGLVHQLRLMAQDPLMRELNLAVSINAPTQELREKLMPLSKTNTLQDLMETLYQFPYPSDRRMMIEYVLLEGVNDEEVHARQLANLLKKKRNKFKVNLIPFNPDPSLPYKRPSMERVYRFQKILWEEGISTFIRLSKGVDIFGACGQLRRKRLVLR
;
A
#
# COMPACT_ATOMS: atom_id res chain seq x y z
N MET A 1 8.76 34.98 10.71
CA MET A 1 8.27 33.86 9.87
C MET A 1 8.69 32.58 10.54
N LYS A 2 7.76 31.76 11.06
CA LYS A 2 8.10 30.45 11.63
C LYS A 2 8.66 29.60 10.49
N ASP A 3 9.87 29.12 10.68
CA ASP A 3 10.55 28.20 9.77
C ASP A 3 9.69 26.92 9.64
N LEU A 4 9.10 26.71 8.46
CA LEU A 4 8.28 25.54 8.13
C LEU A 4 9.12 24.23 8.13
N SER A 5 10.43 24.31 8.39
CA SER A 5 11.37 23.18 8.43
C SER A 5 11.31 22.30 9.69
N LYS A 6 10.52 22.65 10.72
CA LYS A 6 10.48 21.92 12.01
C LYS A 6 9.08 21.60 12.55
N THR A 7 8.06 21.47 11.70
CA THR A 7 6.77 20.98 12.18
C THR A 7 6.90 19.50 12.55
N THR A 8 6.74 19.18 13.84
CA THR A 8 6.73 17.79 14.31
C THR A 8 5.31 17.26 14.24
N TYR A 9 5.13 16.05 13.70
CA TYR A 9 3.80 15.44 13.62
C TYR A 9 3.59 14.47 14.76
N ILE A 10 2.46 14.60 15.48
CA ILE A 10 2.12 13.67 16.56
C ILE A 10 1.93 12.24 16.03
N THR A 11 1.47 12.12 14.78
CA THR A 11 1.29 10.88 14.03
C THR A 11 2.59 10.24 13.57
N SER A 12 3.73 10.93 13.72
CA SER A 12 5.05 10.35 13.48
C SER A 12 5.51 9.46 14.64
N LEU A 13 4.90 9.56 15.83
CA LEU A 13 5.29 8.84 17.04
C LEU A 13 4.45 7.56 17.22
N ASN A 14 5.09 6.45 17.61
CA ASN A 14 4.35 5.30 18.13
C ASN A 14 4.03 5.48 19.63
N LEU A 15 3.28 4.55 20.22
CA LEU A 15 2.86 4.66 21.62
C LEU A 15 4.05 4.78 22.58
N THR A 16 5.11 4.00 22.38
CA THR A 16 6.31 4.04 23.23
C THR A 16 6.97 5.42 23.18
N GLN A 17 7.19 5.95 21.99
CA GLN A 17 7.79 7.27 21.80
C GLN A 17 6.91 8.39 22.35
N LEU A 18 5.59 8.28 22.21
CA LEU A 18 4.69 9.28 22.79
C LEU A 18 4.66 9.20 24.32
N ARG A 19 4.77 8.00 24.91
CA ARG A 19 4.90 7.82 26.36
C ARG A 19 6.19 8.44 26.90
N GLU A 20 7.30 8.26 26.20
CA GLU A 20 8.58 8.90 26.52
C GLU A 20 8.47 10.42 26.43
N LEU A 21 7.84 10.93 25.37
CA LEU A 21 7.59 12.36 25.20
C LEU A 21 6.78 12.94 26.36
N VAL A 22 5.59 12.39 26.66
CA VAL A 22 4.75 12.95 27.73
C VAL A 22 5.44 12.87 29.10
N LYS A 23 6.23 11.82 29.35
CA LYS A 23 7.04 11.70 30.57
C LYS A 23 8.12 12.79 30.65
N SER A 24 8.80 13.08 29.55
CA SER A 24 9.82 14.15 29.50
C SER A 24 9.24 15.55 29.76
N LEU A 25 7.93 15.72 29.55
CA LEU A 25 7.18 16.94 29.84
C LEU A 25 6.61 16.98 31.27
N GLY A 26 6.89 15.97 32.10
CA GLY A 26 6.34 15.84 33.45
C GLY A 26 4.86 15.44 33.48
N TRP A 27 4.32 14.88 32.40
CA TRP A 27 2.93 14.41 32.35
C TRP A 27 2.84 12.92 32.65
N GLU A 28 1.67 12.51 33.12
CA GLU A 28 1.37 11.10 33.39
C GLU A 28 1.40 10.25 32.09
N PRO A 29 1.96 9.03 32.11
CA PRO A 29 2.10 8.20 30.91
C PRO A 29 0.78 7.91 30.17
N TYR A 30 -0.34 7.81 30.89
CA TYR A 30 -1.66 7.55 30.28
C TYR A 30 -2.14 8.69 29.38
N ARG A 31 -1.53 9.88 29.44
CA ARG A 31 -1.82 11.00 28.53
C ARG A 31 -1.51 10.64 27.08
N ALA A 32 -0.50 9.80 26.85
CA ALA A 32 -0.22 9.27 25.52
C ALA A 32 -1.44 8.52 24.96
N ASP A 33 -1.99 7.58 25.73
CA ASP A 33 -3.16 6.80 25.33
C ASP A 33 -4.39 7.69 25.06
N GLN A 34 -4.59 8.75 25.86
CA GLN A 34 -5.66 9.72 25.61
C GLN A 34 -5.48 10.47 24.29
N ILE A 35 -4.29 11.00 24.03
CA ILE A 35 -3.97 11.71 22.77
C ILE A 35 -4.22 10.78 21.58
N LEU A 36 -3.72 9.55 21.63
CA LEU A 36 -3.88 8.59 20.54
C LEU A 36 -5.34 8.16 20.34
N ASN A 37 -6.14 8.07 21.42
CA ASN A 37 -7.57 7.81 21.29
C ASN A 37 -8.28 8.90 20.48
N TRP A 38 -7.97 10.17 20.76
CA TRP A 38 -8.53 11.29 20.01
C TRP A 38 -8.12 11.28 18.54
N VAL A 39 -6.85 11.01 18.26
CA VAL A 39 -6.31 11.00 16.88
C VAL A 39 -6.82 9.79 16.09
N TYR A 40 -6.67 8.57 16.62
CA TYR A 40 -6.86 7.33 15.85
C TYR A 40 -8.24 6.68 16.01
N LYS A 41 -9.02 7.03 17.04
CA LYS A 41 -10.38 6.49 17.22
C LYS A 41 -11.46 7.52 16.92
N ARG A 42 -11.22 8.78 17.29
CA ARG A 42 -12.18 9.87 17.11
C ARG A 42 -11.87 10.74 15.89
N PHE A 43 -10.72 10.54 15.26
CA PHE A 43 -10.29 11.27 14.05
C PHE A 43 -10.31 12.79 14.22
N ILE A 44 -10.02 13.26 15.44
CA ILE A 44 -9.96 14.69 15.75
C ILE A 44 -8.74 15.31 15.07
N THR A 45 -8.92 16.56 14.65
CA THR A 45 -7.91 17.33 13.91
C THR A 45 -7.40 18.54 14.68
N ASN A 46 -8.06 18.90 15.77
CA ASN A 46 -7.70 20.01 16.63
C ASN A 46 -7.46 19.54 18.07
N PHE A 47 -6.26 19.79 18.60
CA PHE A 47 -5.90 19.46 19.98
C PHE A 47 -6.82 20.12 21.02
N GLU A 48 -7.46 21.25 20.69
CA GLU A 48 -8.39 21.92 21.61
C GLU A 48 -9.62 21.07 21.96
N GLU A 49 -10.01 20.14 21.10
CA GLU A 49 -11.16 19.24 21.30
C GLU A 49 -10.88 18.11 22.30
N MET A 50 -9.63 17.92 22.72
CA MET A 50 -9.23 16.86 23.64
C MET A 50 -9.62 17.19 25.09
N THR A 51 -10.91 17.14 25.41
CA THR A 51 -11.49 17.64 26.68
C THR A 51 -10.98 16.96 27.95
N ASN A 52 -10.41 15.76 27.83
CA ASN A 52 -9.78 15.06 28.95
C ASN A 52 -8.34 15.50 29.21
N LEU A 53 -7.76 16.41 28.41
CA LEU A 53 -6.46 17.06 28.64
C LEU A 53 -6.63 18.46 29.26
N SER A 54 -5.67 18.88 30.09
CA SER A 54 -5.66 20.22 30.65
C SER A 54 -5.53 21.29 29.55
N LYS A 55 -5.94 22.53 29.82
CA LYS A 55 -5.78 23.64 28.86
C LYS A 55 -4.30 23.86 28.49
N GLU A 56 -3.40 23.68 29.45
CA GLU A 56 -1.96 23.78 29.24
C GLU A 56 -1.43 22.68 28.31
N GLN A 57 -1.88 21.43 28.51
CA GLN A 57 -1.49 20.30 27.66
C GLN A 57 -1.97 20.49 26.22
N ARG A 58 -3.23 20.91 26.02
CA ARG A 58 -3.79 21.20 24.69
C ARG A 58 -3.01 22.30 23.98
N ARG A 59 -2.73 23.41 24.69
CA ARG A 59 -1.89 24.50 24.19
C ARG A 59 -0.50 24.01 23.79
N PHE A 60 0.17 23.23 24.63
CA PHE A 60 1.49 22.68 24.32
C PHE A 60 1.47 21.84 23.04
N LEU A 61 0.51 20.92 22.90
CA LEU A 61 0.39 20.09 21.70
C LEU A 61 0.16 20.94 20.45
N ARG A 62 -0.75 21.91 20.51
CA ARG A 62 -1.04 22.83 19.40
C ARG A 62 0.18 23.66 18.98
N ASP A 63 0.96 24.13 19.95
CA ASP A 63 2.07 25.04 19.66
C ASP A 63 3.31 24.31 19.10
N ASN A 64 3.43 23.00 19.36
CA ASN A 64 4.62 22.20 19.01
C ASN A 64 4.37 21.07 17.98
N TYR A 65 3.12 20.62 17.82
CA TYR A 65 2.78 19.49 16.98
C TYR A 65 1.67 19.80 15.99
N SER A 66 1.62 19.01 14.92
CA SER A 66 0.49 18.93 13.98
C SER A 66 0.01 17.50 13.83
N ILE A 67 -1.25 17.33 13.42
CA ILE A 67 -1.84 16.00 13.17
C ILE A 67 -1.65 15.59 11.71
N HIS A 68 -2.04 16.49 10.80
CA HIS A 68 -2.00 16.25 9.36
C HIS A 68 -0.67 16.73 8.77
N SER A 69 -0.02 15.86 8.01
CA SER A 69 1.24 16.09 7.29
C SER A 69 1.03 16.27 5.78
N LEU A 70 -0.18 16.01 5.30
CA LEU A 70 -0.59 16.16 3.92
C LEU A 70 -1.65 17.25 3.77
N GLU A 71 -1.63 17.93 2.64
CA GLU A 71 -2.67 18.85 2.19
C GLU A 71 -3.52 18.14 1.13
N LEU A 72 -4.84 18.04 1.33
CA LEU A 72 -5.75 17.56 0.29
C LEU A 72 -5.87 18.62 -0.82
N VAL A 73 -5.36 18.29 -2.01
CA VAL A 73 -5.39 19.18 -3.18
C VAL A 73 -6.64 18.98 -4.01
N GLN A 74 -7.01 17.71 -4.25
CA GLN A 74 -8.12 17.37 -5.11
C GLN A 74 -8.76 16.05 -4.68
N LYS A 75 -10.07 15.95 -4.89
CA LYS A 75 -10.85 14.73 -4.77
C LYS A 75 -11.58 14.48 -6.08
N VAL A 76 -11.52 13.26 -6.60
CA VAL A 76 -12.22 12.82 -7.81
C VAL A 76 -13.07 11.61 -7.46
N GLU A 77 -14.38 11.77 -7.52
CA GLU A 77 -15.34 10.70 -7.24
C GLU A 77 -15.65 9.92 -8.51
N GLY A 78 -15.58 8.59 -8.42
CA GLY A 78 -16.03 7.66 -9.44
C GLY A 78 -17.15 6.77 -8.90
N GLY A 79 -17.69 5.89 -9.74
CA GLY A 79 -18.83 5.03 -9.36
C GLY A 79 -18.49 4.00 -8.28
N ASP A 80 -17.29 3.43 -8.32
CA ASP A 80 -16.85 2.33 -7.45
C ASP A 80 -15.66 2.68 -6.54
N SER A 81 -15.21 3.93 -6.62
CA SER A 81 -14.04 4.42 -5.88
C SER A 81 -13.98 5.94 -5.88
N THR A 82 -13.20 6.50 -4.95
CA THR A 82 -12.82 7.91 -4.93
C THR A 82 -11.31 8.03 -4.86
N LYS A 83 -10.73 8.86 -5.72
CA LYS A 83 -9.30 9.19 -5.71
C LYS A 83 -9.06 10.53 -5.01
N PHE A 84 -8.03 10.55 -4.18
CA PHE A 84 -7.57 11.73 -3.44
C PHE A 84 -6.15 12.06 -3.89
N LEU A 85 -5.92 13.34 -4.22
CA LEU A 85 -4.62 13.90 -4.53
C LEU A 85 -4.16 14.69 -3.31
N PHE A 86 -3.04 14.27 -2.73
CA PHE A 86 -2.43 14.92 -1.59
C PHE A 86 -1.11 15.59 -1.99
N LYS A 87 -0.79 16.68 -1.31
CA LYS A 87 0.49 17.38 -1.40
C LYS A 87 1.24 17.26 -0.08
N THR A 88 2.49 16.85 -0.15
CA THR A 88 3.42 16.81 0.98
C THR A 88 3.93 18.21 1.31
N THR A 89 4.50 18.39 2.50
CA THR A 89 5.04 19.70 2.93
C THR A 89 6.19 20.22 2.07
N ASP A 90 6.94 19.33 1.43
CA ASP A 90 7.98 19.64 0.45
C ASP A 90 7.45 19.75 -1.00
N GLY A 91 6.12 19.83 -1.17
CA GLY A 91 5.47 20.18 -2.43
C GLY A 91 5.34 19.03 -3.45
N HIS A 92 5.53 17.79 -3.03
CA HIS A 92 5.32 16.63 -3.90
C HIS A 92 3.89 16.12 -3.84
N LEU A 93 3.41 15.57 -4.96
CA LEU A 93 2.07 15.01 -5.07
C LEU A 93 2.09 13.48 -4.94
N LEU A 94 1.10 12.96 -4.23
CA LEU A 94 0.81 11.54 -4.13
C LEU A 94 -0.70 11.30 -4.23
N GLU A 95 -1.07 10.11 -4.67
CA GLU A 95 -2.48 9.71 -4.80
C GLU A 95 -2.84 8.59 -3.80
N THR A 96 -4.08 8.62 -3.33
CA THR A 96 -4.69 7.61 -2.46
C THR A 96 -6.06 7.26 -3.03
N VAL A 97 -6.48 6.00 -2.97
CA VAL A 97 -7.77 5.58 -3.54
C VAL A 97 -8.60 4.86 -2.49
N LEU A 98 -9.82 5.37 -2.25
CA LEU A 98 -10.84 4.68 -1.48
C LEU A 98 -11.68 3.83 -2.41
N ILE A 99 -11.73 2.53 -2.16
CA ILE A 99 -12.44 1.55 -3.00
C ILE A 99 -13.70 1.08 -2.26
N TYR A 100 -14.83 1.14 -2.95
CA TYR A 100 -16.13 0.70 -2.44
C TYR A 100 -16.32 -0.79 -2.73
N GLU A 101 -16.11 -1.64 -1.72
CA GLU A 101 -16.46 -3.06 -1.80
C GLU A 101 -17.91 -3.28 -1.32
N ARG A 102 -18.47 -4.46 -1.60
CA ARG A 102 -19.88 -4.76 -1.31
C ARG A 102 -20.25 -4.57 0.17
N ASP A 103 -19.35 -4.90 1.09
CA ASP A 103 -19.59 -4.94 2.53
C ASP A 103 -18.58 -4.10 3.34
N HIS A 104 -17.58 -3.50 2.69
CA HIS A 104 -16.52 -2.77 3.36
C HIS A 104 -15.84 -1.73 2.46
N LEU A 105 -15.02 -0.88 3.09
CA LEU A 105 -14.16 0.06 2.40
C LEU A 105 -12.71 -0.42 2.45
N THR A 106 -12.03 -0.35 1.31
CA THR A 106 -10.59 -0.62 1.19
C THR A 106 -9.86 0.66 0.80
N LEU A 107 -8.84 1.03 1.57
CA LEU A 107 -7.97 2.15 1.26
C LEU A 107 -6.68 1.68 0.61
N CYS A 108 -6.43 2.14 -0.61
CA CYS A 108 -5.19 1.94 -1.33
C CYS A 108 -4.25 3.12 -1.01
N VAL A 109 -3.18 2.85 -0.26
CA VAL A 109 -2.23 3.86 0.20
C VAL A 109 -0.93 3.83 -0.59
N SER A 110 -0.33 5.00 -0.76
CA SER A 110 1.01 5.19 -1.30
C SER A 110 2.06 5.05 -0.20
N SER A 111 3.24 4.56 -0.57
CA SER A 111 4.40 4.37 0.31
C SER A 111 5.61 5.22 -0.10
N GLN A 112 5.65 5.71 -1.33
CA GLN A 112 6.71 6.57 -1.85
C GLN A 112 6.13 7.65 -2.77
N VAL A 113 6.88 8.72 -2.99
CA VAL A 113 6.61 9.67 -4.07
C VAL A 113 7.29 9.15 -5.34
N GLY A 114 6.51 8.53 -6.21
CA GLY A 114 7.03 7.80 -7.39
C GLY A 114 7.51 6.39 -7.02
N CYS A 115 8.26 5.73 -7.91
CA CYS A 115 8.77 4.37 -7.68
C CYS A 115 10.01 4.06 -8.52
N ALA A 116 11.02 3.44 -7.91
CA ALA A 116 12.31 3.11 -8.55
C ALA A 116 12.35 1.72 -9.23
N VAL A 117 11.32 0.87 -9.03
CA VAL A 117 11.33 -0.52 -9.52
C VAL A 117 11.39 -0.61 -11.05
N GLY A 118 10.85 0.38 -11.74
CA GLY A 118 10.92 0.46 -13.21
C GLY A 118 9.99 -0.48 -13.96
N CYS A 119 8.95 -1.03 -13.32
CA CYS A 119 7.90 -1.81 -14.01
C CYS A 119 7.37 -1.04 -15.21
N THR A 120 7.46 -1.63 -16.40
CA THR A 120 7.16 -0.97 -17.67
C THR A 120 5.66 -0.73 -17.88
N PHE A 121 4.82 -1.50 -17.18
CA PHE A 121 3.36 -1.46 -17.22
C PHE A 121 2.74 -0.62 -16.09
N CYS A 122 3.52 0.26 -15.44
CA CYS A 122 3.06 1.07 -14.31
C CYS A 122 3.36 2.55 -14.54
N ALA A 123 2.33 3.41 -14.48
CA ALA A 123 2.48 4.85 -14.66
C ALA A 123 3.33 5.51 -13.55
N THR A 124 3.30 4.94 -12.33
CA THR A 124 4.08 5.44 -11.18
C THR A 124 5.58 5.46 -11.44
N THR A 125 6.10 4.53 -12.24
CA THR A 125 7.55 4.38 -12.49
C THR A 125 8.05 5.36 -13.56
N LYS A 126 7.16 5.94 -14.37
CA LYS A 126 7.51 6.82 -15.49
C LYS A 126 8.26 8.08 -15.07
N ASP A 127 7.92 8.60 -13.88
CA ASP A 127 8.56 9.80 -13.35
C ASP A 127 9.68 9.47 -12.35
N GLY A 128 10.07 8.19 -12.20
CA GLY A 128 11.09 7.73 -11.26
C GLY A 128 10.69 7.88 -9.78
N LEU A 129 11.63 7.57 -8.89
CA LEU A 129 11.50 7.79 -7.44
C LEU A 129 12.02 9.18 -7.06
N VAL A 130 11.28 9.86 -6.20
CA VAL A 130 11.75 11.10 -5.56
C VAL A 130 12.27 10.79 -4.16
N ARG A 131 11.41 10.25 -3.31
CA ARG A 131 11.74 9.85 -1.94
C ARG A 131 10.71 8.89 -1.35
N ASN A 132 11.08 8.30 -0.23
CA ASN A 132 10.18 7.59 0.66
C ASN A 132 9.20 8.55 1.35
N LEU A 133 7.97 8.11 1.56
CA LEU A 133 7.04 8.79 2.46
C LEU A 133 7.43 8.52 3.91
N ARG A 134 7.29 9.53 4.75
CA ARG A 134 7.46 9.39 6.20
C ARG A 134 6.24 8.70 6.80
N THR A 135 6.38 8.16 8.01
CA THR A 135 5.31 7.41 8.69
C THR A 135 4.02 8.24 8.79
N GLU A 136 4.15 9.50 9.20
CA GLU A 136 3.02 10.42 9.31
C GLU A 136 2.34 10.66 7.96
N GLU A 137 3.07 10.71 6.84
CA GLU A 137 2.51 10.90 5.50
C GLU A 137 1.74 9.65 5.02
N ILE A 138 2.16 8.46 5.44
CA ILE A 138 1.44 7.21 5.16
C ILE A 138 0.15 7.15 5.98
N ILE A 139 0.22 7.44 7.27
CA ILE A 139 -0.93 7.42 8.18
C ILE A 139 -1.95 8.50 7.83
N ASP A 140 -1.48 9.67 7.40
CA ASP A 140 -2.36 10.80 7.14
C ASP A 140 -3.30 10.58 5.95
N GLN A 141 -2.88 9.76 4.97
CA GLN A 141 -3.76 9.26 3.92
C GLN A 141 -5.00 8.57 4.51
N PHE A 142 -4.85 7.77 5.56
CA PHE A 142 -5.97 7.11 6.23
C PHE A 142 -6.82 8.11 7.01
N LEU A 143 -6.19 8.95 7.83
CA LEU A 143 -6.90 9.87 8.73
C LEU A 143 -7.77 10.84 7.94
N GLN A 144 -7.25 11.43 6.87
CA GLN A 144 -8.01 12.36 6.05
C GLN A 144 -9.12 11.64 5.29
N VAL A 145 -8.85 10.49 4.65
CA VAL A 145 -9.88 9.78 3.88
C VAL A 145 -10.99 9.24 4.77
N GLN A 146 -10.69 8.74 5.98
CA GLN A 146 -11.72 8.28 6.92
C GLN A 146 -12.69 9.41 7.32
N ARG A 147 -12.24 10.66 7.37
CA ARG A 147 -13.13 11.81 7.65
C ARG A 147 -14.06 12.16 6.50
N HIS A 148 -13.78 11.70 5.28
CA HIS A 148 -14.64 11.88 4.11
C HIS A 148 -15.71 10.79 3.96
N THR A 149 -15.79 9.83 4.88
CA THR A 149 -16.78 8.75 4.85
C THR A 149 -17.31 8.45 6.24
N SER A 150 -18.63 8.28 6.37
CA SER A 150 -19.25 7.83 7.62
C SER A 150 -19.01 6.34 7.89
N GLN A 151 -18.83 5.53 6.83
CA GLN A 151 -18.47 4.12 6.97
C GLN A 151 -16.99 3.99 7.34
N ARG A 152 -16.71 3.13 8.33
CA ARG A 152 -15.34 2.86 8.78
C ARG A 152 -14.55 2.11 7.71
N ILE A 153 -13.36 2.60 7.39
CA ILE A 153 -12.37 1.91 6.57
C ILE A 153 -11.88 0.69 7.33
N ARG A 154 -12.08 -0.50 6.73
CA ARG A 154 -11.72 -1.77 7.38
C ARG A 154 -10.47 -2.39 6.80
N ASN A 155 -10.14 -2.08 5.54
CA ASN A 155 -9.04 -2.71 4.83
C ASN A 155 -8.06 -1.65 4.31
N VAL A 156 -6.78 -1.95 4.37
CA VAL A 156 -5.70 -1.11 3.82
C VAL A 156 -4.81 -1.98 2.92
N VAL A 157 -4.51 -1.50 1.73
CA VAL A 157 -3.60 -2.15 0.79
C VAL A 157 -2.50 -1.19 0.39
N PHE A 158 -1.25 -1.61 0.53
CA PHE A 158 -0.09 -0.88 0.04
C PHE A 158 0.13 -1.23 -1.44
N MET A 159 -0.76 -0.71 -2.28
CA MET A 159 -0.78 -0.90 -3.74
C MET A 159 -0.90 0.43 -4.49
N GLY A 160 -0.69 1.55 -3.79
CA GLY A 160 -0.65 2.88 -4.37
C GLY A 160 0.69 3.15 -5.06
N MET A 161 1.23 4.35 -4.85
CA MET A 161 2.53 4.73 -5.40
C MET A 161 3.67 4.19 -4.54
N GLY A 162 4.69 3.62 -5.18
CA GLY A 162 5.91 3.15 -4.53
C GLY A 162 6.00 1.64 -4.31
N GLU A 163 7.20 1.19 -3.96
CA GLU A 163 7.50 -0.15 -3.47
C GLU A 163 7.56 -0.12 -1.94
N PRO A 164 6.56 -0.68 -1.22
CA PRO A 164 6.47 -0.58 0.23
C PRO A 164 7.69 -1.15 0.95
N LEU A 165 8.27 -2.25 0.44
CA LEU A 165 9.44 -2.86 1.07
C LEU A 165 10.73 -2.07 0.84
N ALA A 166 10.77 -1.15 -0.13
CA ALA A 166 11.86 -0.18 -0.28
C ALA A 166 11.77 0.98 0.73
N ASN A 167 10.62 1.11 1.39
CA ASN A 167 10.38 2.07 2.48
C ASN A 167 10.08 1.35 3.81
N TYR A 168 10.86 0.31 4.10
CA TYR A 168 10.57 -0.66 5.15
C TYR A 168 10.27 -0.01 6.51
N GLU A 169 11.15 0.85 7.01
CA GLU A 169 11.02 1.44 8.36
C GLU A 169 9.74 2.27 8.53
N ASN A 170 9.45 3.17 7.58
CA ASN A 170 8.24 4.00 7.65
C ASN A 170 6.96 3.17 7.46
N VAL A 171 6.98 2.22 6.54
CA VAL A 171 5.84 1.33 6.30
C VAL A 171 5.59 0.45 7.51
N ARG A 172 6.63 -0.14 8.10
CA ARG A 172 6.54 -1.01 9.28
C ARG A 172 5.99 -0.25 10.49
N LYS A 173 6.42 1.00 10.71
CA LYS A 173 5.86 1.85 11.77
C LYS A 173 4.41 2.26 11.49
N ALA A 174 4.07 2.58 10.24
CA ALA A 174 2.68 2.86 9.85
C ALA A 174 1.78 1.64 10.05
N VAL A 175 2.24 0.44 9.69
CA VAL A 175 1.54 -0.83 9.95
C VAL A 175 1.31 -1.02 11.44
N GLU A 176 2.34 -0.79 12.28
CA GLU A 176 2.20 -0.88 13.74
C GLU A 176 1.05 -0.01 14.23
N ILE A 177 1.00 1.26 13.81
CA ILE A 177 -0.10 2.18 14.13
C ILE A 177 -1.43 1.65 13.58
N MET A 178 -1.47 1.13 12.36
CA MET A 178 -2.68 0.63 11.72
C MET A 178 -3.30 -0.55 12.48
N VAL A 179 -2.49 -1.50 12.94
CA VAL A 179 -3.01 -2.75 13.52
C VAL A 179 -3.07 -2.75 15.04
N SER A 180 -2.41 -1.80 15.71
CA SER A 180 -2.37 -1.79 17.17
C SER A 180 -3.72 -1.38 17.78
N PRO A 181 -4.12 -1.97 18.91
CA PRO A 181 -5.32 -1.57 19.66
C PRO A 181 -5.32 -0.09 20.05
N TRP A 182 -4.15 0.47 20.37
CA TRP A 182 -3.97 1.90 20.67
C TRP A 182 -4.04 2.81 19.43
N GLY A 183 -3.85 2.25 18.23
CA GLY A 183 -3.86 2.97 16.96
C GLY A 183 -5.19 2.82 16.23
N LEU A 184 -5.17 2.46 14.94
CA LEU A 184 -6.40 2.31 14.14
C LEU A 184 -7.14 0.99 14.41
N ASP A 185 -6.47 0.02 15.04
CA ASP A 185 -7.02 -1.28 15.46
C ASP A 185 -7.66 -2.05 14.29
N LEU A 186 -6.94 -2.10 13.18
CA LEU A 186 -7.27 -2.94 12.05
C LEU A 186 -6.76 -4.36 12.28
N SER A 187 -7.54 -5.36 11.86
CA SER A 187 -7.03 -6.73 11.82
C SER A 187 -5.83 -6.83 10.89
N LYS A 188 -4.77 -7.53 11.30
CA LYS A 188 -3.63 -7.88 10.42
C LYS A 188 -4.07 -8.56 9.12
N ARG A 189 -5.22 -9.27 9.13
CA ARG A 189 -5.83 -9.91 7.94
C ARG A 189 -6.47 -8.92 6.97
N ARG A 190 -6.58 -7.65 7.33
CA ARG A 190 -7.15 -6.58 6.50
C ARG A 190 -6.11 -5.55 6.06
N VAL A 191 -4.84 -5.73 6.44
CA VAL A 191 -3.71 -4.93 5.97
C VAL A 191 -2.86 -5.79 5.05
N SER A 192 -2.67 -5.34 3.80
CA SER A 192 -1.92 -6.07 2.78
C SER A 192 -0.71 -5.29 2.29
N ILE A 193 0.46 -5.92 2.30
CA ILE A 193 1.68 -5.44 1.64
C ILE A 193 1.75 -6.09 0.26
N SER A 194 1.82 -5.27 -0.80
CA SER A 194 2.23 -5.75 -2.13
C SER A 194 3.69 -5.38 -2.36
N THR A 195 4.46 -6.30 -2.94
CA THR A 195 5.86 -6.05 -3.33
C THR A 195 6.15 -6.59 -4.72
N SER A 196 7.02 -5.89 -5.44
CA SER A 196 7.62 -6.32 -6.71
C SER A 196 8.65 -7.46 -6.56
N GLY A 197 9.00 -7.83 -5.33
CA GLY A 197 9.89 -8.95 -5.02
C GLY A 197 11.31 -8.52 -4.69
N LEU A 198 11.47 -7.52 -3.80
CA LEU A 198 12.77 -7.19 -3.22
C LEU A 198 13.22 -8.31 -2.27
N VAL A 199 14.06 -9.21 -2.76
CA VAL A 199 14.46 -10.45 -2.07
C VAL A 199 15.06 -10.18 -0.70
N HIS A 200 16.00 -9.23 -0.61
CA HIS A 200 16.60 -8.85 0.67
C HIS A 200 15.54 -8.35 1.68
N GLN A 201 14.63 -7.49 1.23
CA GLN A 201 13.60 -6.91 2.10
C GLN A 201 12.54 -7.94 2.50
N LEU A 202 12.22 -8.91 1.63
CA LEU A 202 11.37 -10.05 1.97
C LEU A 202 12.00 -10.91 3.07
N ARG A 203 13.33 -11.11 3.04
CA ARG A 203 14.04 -11.83 4.10
C ARG A 203 14.01 -11.06 5.43
N LEU A 204 14.12 -9.72 5.41
CA LEU A 204 13.92 -8.90 6.61
C LEU A 204 12.47 -9.00 7.12
N MET A 205 11.50 -8.88 6.22
CA MET A 205 10.07 -9.02 6.54
C MET A 205 9.74 -10.37 7.17
N ALA A 206 10.41 -11.46 6.74
CA ALA A 206 10.24 -12.80 7.30
C ALA A 206 10.68 -12.91 8.77
N GLN A 207 11.65 -12.09 9.18
CA GLN A 207 12.18 -12.06 10.54
C GLN A 207 11.36 -11.15 11.47
N ASP A 208 10.63 -10.19 10.92
CA ASP A 208 9.79 -9.26 11.67
C ASP A 208 8.46 -9.93 12.09
N PRO A 209 8.21 -10.11 13.41
CA PRO A 209 7.01 -10.80 13.91
C PRO A 209 5.69 -10.11 13.54
N LEU A 210 5.70 -8.79 13.39
CA LEU A 210 4.53 -8.02 12.99
C LEU A 210 4.30 -8.17 11.48
N MET A 211 5.33 -7.91 10.68
CA MET A 211 5.18 -7.81 9.23
C MET A 211 4.90 -9.17 8.58
N ARG A 212 5.54 -10.26 9.05
CA ARG A 212 5.31 -11.62 8.51
C ARG A 212 3.89 -12.14 8.68
N GLU A 213 3.10 -11.52 9.57
CA GLU A 213 1.70 -11.83 9.83
C GLU A 213 0.71 -10.95 9.04
N LEU A 214 1.16 -10.04 8.17
CA LEU A 214 0.28 -9.28 7.29
C LEU A 214 -0.13 -10.09 6.06
N ASN A 215 -1.16 -9.64 5.33
CA ASN A 215 -1.40 -10.23 4.02
C ASN A 215 -0.25 -9.86 3.09
N LEU A 216 0.38 -10.86 2.46
CA LEU A 216 1.44 -10.64 1.50
C LEU A 216 0.94 -10.91 0.08
N ALA A 217 1.08 -9.89 -0.77
CA ALA A 217 0.91 -9.96 -2.22
C ALA A 217 2.28 -9.77 -2.89
N VAL A 218 2.57 -10.55 -3.92
CA VAL A 218 3.84 -10.49 -4.65
C VAL A 218 3.56 -10.38 -6.13
N SER A 219 3.99 -9.26 -6.71
CA SER A 219 3.91 -8.98 -8.14
C SER A 219 4.99 -9.76 -8.89
N ILE A 220 4.60 -10.88 -9.51
CA ILE A 220 5.50 -11.70 -10.35
C ILE A 220 5.44 -11.25 -11.82
N ASN A 221 4.21 -11.08 -12.35
CA ASN A 221 3.89 -10.54 -13.69
C ASN A 221 4.56 -11.19 -14.91
N ALA A 222 5.38 -12.22 -14.75
CA ALA A 222 5.95 -13.02 -15.83
C ALA A 222 6.42 -14.37 -15.28
N PRO A 223 6.23 -15.49 -16.00
CA PRO A 223 6.53 -16.82 -15.49
C PRO A 223 7.97 -17.27 -15.79
N THR A 224 8.72 -16.48 -16.58
CA THR A 224 10.12 -16.74 -16.93
C THR A 224 10.99 -15.54 -16.55
N GLN A 225 12.28 -15.81 -16.29
CA GLN A 225 13.25 -14.77 -15.94
C GLN A 225 13.36 -13.70 -17.03
N GLU A 226 13.51 -14.12 -18.28
CA GLU A 226 13.70 -13.21 -19.42
C GLU A 226 12.53 -12.24 -19.59
N LEU A 227 11.30 -12.76 -19.55
CA LEU A 227 10.10 -11.93 -19.67
C LEU A 227 9.95 -11.02 -18.45
N ARG A 228 10.28 -11.52 -17.24
CA ARG A 228 10.23 -10.71 -16.03
C ARG A 228 11.23 -9.57 -16.06
N GLU A 229 12.45 -9.76 -16.57
CA GLU A 229 13.43 -8.68 -16.72
C GLU A 229 12.97 -7.59 -17.70
N LYS A 230 12.29 -7.99 -18.79
CA LYS A 230 11.72 -7.06 -19.77
C LYS A 230 10.61 -6.20 -19.16
N LEU A 231 9.74 -6.79 -18.33
CA LEU A 231 8.59 -6.10 -17.72
C LEU A 231 8.93 -5.41 -16.39
N MET A 232 9.85 -5.97 -15.62
CA MET A 232 10.24 -5.58 -14.28
C MET A 232 11.78 -5.62 -14.15
N PRO A 233 12.49 -4.53 -14.52
CA PRO A 233 13.96 -4.48 -14.54
C PRO A 233 14.65 -4.89 -13.24
N LEU A 234 13.97 -4.75 -12.10
CA LEU A 234 14.40 -5.28 -10.80
C LEU A 234 14.80 -6.78 -10.86
N SER A 235 14.21 -7.56 -11.75
CA SER A 235 14.48 -8.99 -11.90
C SER A 235 15.94 -9.30 -12.26
N LYS A 236 16.70 -8.34 -12.78
CA LYS A 236 18.15 -8.48 -13.06
C LYS A 236 18.98 -8.69 -11.79
N THR A 237 18.56 -8.08 -10.68
CA THR A 237 19.26 -8.15 -9.38
C THR A 237 18.50 -9.00 -8.35
N ASN A 238 17.19 -9.18 -8.56
CA ASN A 238 16.32 -9.99 -7.71
C ASN A 238 15.65 -11.04 -8.61
N THR A 239 16.42 -12.07 -8.96
CA THR A 239 16.01 -13.07 -9.95
C THR A 239 14.70 -13.75 -9.53
N LEU A 240 13.95 -14.23 -10.52
CA LEU A 240 12.73 -14.99 -10.31
C LEU A 240 12.99 -16.25 -9.48
N GLN A 241 14.15 -16.89 -9.68
CA GLN A 241 14.55 -18.03 -8.86
C GLN A 241 14.74 -17.63 -7.40
N ASP A 242 15.55 -16.61 -7.11
CA ASP A 242 15.80 -16.13 -5.74
C ASP A 242 14.51 -15.69 -5.05
N LEU A 243 13.63 -15.02 -5.80
CA LEU A 243 12.31 -14.63 -5.33
C LEU A 243 11.51 -15.86 -4.92
N MET A 244 11.35 -16.83 -5.82
CA MET A 244 10.55 -18.02 -5.53
C MET A 244 11.12 -18.84 -4.38
N GLU A 245 12.44 -19.01 -4.30
CA GLU A 245 13.12 -19.67 -3.18
C GLU A 245 12.83 -18.95 -1.86
N THR A 246 12.90 -17.62 -1.85
CA THR A 246 12.58 -16.80 -0.68
C THR A 246 11.12 -16.97 -0.27
N LEU A 247 10.18 -16.96 -1.22
CA LEU A 247 8.76 -17.17 -0.93
C LEU A 247 8.46 -18.59 -0.42
N TYR A 248 9.14 -19.61 -0.96
CA TYR A 248 8.99 -20.98 -0.48
C TYR A 248 9.42 -21.14 0.98
N GLN A 249 10.45 -20.42 1.39
CA GLN A 249 10.99 -20.43 2.75
C GLN A 249 10.29 -19.41 3.66
N PHE A 250 9.50 -18.48 3.12
CA PHE A 250 8.81 -17.46 3.91
C PHE A 250 7.93 -18.12 5.00
N PRO A 251 8.10 -17.73 6.29
CA PRO A 251 7.41 -18.32 7.43
C PRO A 251 5.99 -17.75 7.56
N TYR A 252 5.18 -17.95 6.52
CA TYR A 252 3.81 -17.46 6.45
C TYR A 252 2.88 -18.33 7.32
N PRO A 253 1.85 -17.76 7.97
CA PRO A 253 0.91 -18.54 8.77
C PRO A 253 0.26 -19.67 7.95
N SER A 254 0.17 -20.86 8.54
CA SER A 254 -0.23 -22.10 7.85
C SER A 254 -1.67 -22.09 7.33
N ASP A 255 -2.54 -21.30 7.95
CA ASP A 255 -3.94 -21.11 7.56
C ASP A 255 -4.11 -20.05 6.46
N ARG A 256 -3.01 -19.51 5.93
CA ARG A 256 -3.00 -18.41 4.97
C ARG A 256 -2.15 -18.72 3.75
N ARG A 257 -2.50 -18.05 2.65
CA ARG A 257 -1.82 -18.17 1.35
C ARG A 257 -1.37 -16.80 0.89
N MET A 258 -0.12 -16.71 0.42
CA MET A 258 0.40 -15.52 -0.25
C MET A 258 -0.32 -15.33 -1.59
N MET A 259 -0.61 -14.08 -1.92
CA MET A 259 -1.20 -13.73 -3.21
C MET A 259 -0.09 -13.50 -4.23
N ILE A 260 -0.13 -14.19 -5.36
CA ILE A 260 0.68 -13.87 -6.52
C ILE A 260 -0.14 -12.95 -7.40
N GLU A 261 0.34 -11.72 -7.60
CA GLU A 261 -0.26 -10.78 -8.53
C GLU A 261 0.37 -10.95 -9.91
N TYR A 262 -0.49 -11.03 -10.92
CA TYR A 262 -0.10 -11.21 -12.30
C TYR A 262 -0.96 -10.32 -13.20
N VAL A 263 -0.39 -9.20 -13.63
CA VAL A 263 -0.98 -8.31 -14.61
C VAL A 263 -0.92 -8.97 -15.98
N LEU A 264 -2.07 -9.16 -16.62
CA LEU A 264 -2.17 -9.73 -17.97
C LEU A 264 -2.12 -8.62 -19.01
N LEU A 265 -1.09 -8.68 -19.86
CA LEU A 265 -0.77 -7.76 -20.94
C LEU A 265 -0.97 -8.50 -22.26
N GLU A 266 -1.82 -7.94 -23.12
CA GLU A 266 -2.21 -8.55 -24.39
C GLU A 266 -1.00 -8.85 -25.28
N GLY A 267 -0.83 -10.13 -25.66
CA GLY A 267 0.22 -10.58 -26.57
C GLY A 267 1.63 -10.54 -25.97
N VAL A 268 1.76 -10.36 -24.66
CA VAL A 268 3.06 -10.24 -23.98
C VAL A 268 3.27 -11.34 -22.95
N ASN A 269 2.30 -11.54 -22.05
CA ASN A 269 2.42 -12.49 -20.95
C ASN A 269 1.12 -13.25 -20.64
N ASP A 270 0.17 -13.24 -21.58
CA ASP A 270 -1.23 -13.69 -21.39
C ASP A 270 -1.62 -14.91 -22.25
N GLU A 271 -0.66 -15.51 -22.96
CA GLU A 271 -0.86 -16.76 -23.72
C GLU A 271 -0.93 -18.02 -22.84
N GLU A 272 -1.49 -19.11 -23.39
CA GLU A 272 -1.62 -20.40 -22.69
C GLU A 272 -0.28 -20.97 -22.19
N VAL A 273 0.80 -20.78 -22.96
CA VAL A 273 2.15 -21.22 -22.58
C VAL A 273 2.60 -20.54 -21.29
N HIS A 274 2.30 -19.25 -21.12
CA HIS A 274 2.63 -18.50 -19.92
C HIS A 274 1.85 -18.99 -18.70
N ALA A 275 0.57 -19.37 -18.88
CA ALA A 275 -0.23 -19.96 -17.80
C ALA A 275 0.37 -21.28 -17.29
N ARG A 276 0.79 -22.17 -18.21
CA ARG A 276 1.44 -23.44 -17.86
C ARG A 276 2.80 -23.23 -17.20
N GLN A 277 3.59 -22.27 -17.68
CA GLN A 277 4.87 -21.92 -17.06
C GLN A 277 4.68 -21.34 -15.65
N LEU A 278 3.69 -20.46 -15.46
CA LEU A 278 3.34 -19.94 -14.14
C LEU A 278 2.90 -21.08 -13.20
N ALA A 279 2.11 -22.02 -13.71
CA ALA A 279 1.69 -23.16 -12.91
C ALA A 279 2.86 -24.01 -12.45
N ASN A 280 3.79 -24.32 -13.36
CA ASN A 280 5.01 -25.03 -13.04
C ASN A 280 5.87 -24.28 -12.02
N LEU A 281 5.97 -22.95 -12.17
CA LEU A 281 6.69 -22.09 -11.24
C LEU A 281 6.15 -22.19 -9.82
N LEU A 282 4.84 -22.32 -9.62
CA LEU A 282 4.22 -22.36 -8.28
C LEU A 282 4.06 -23.79 -7.72
N LYS A 283 4.20 -24.82 -8.55
CA LYS A 283 3.87 -26.22 -8.27
C LYS A 283 4.51 -26.75 -6.99
N LYS A 284 5.79 -26.47 -6.75
CA LYS A 284 6.59 -26.98 -5.62
C LYS A 284 5.95 -26.72 -4.25
N LYS A 285 5.27 -25.58 -4.08
CA LYS A 285 4.57 -25.20 -2.84
C LYS A 285 3.20 -24.59 -3.16
N ARG A 286 2.45 -25.15 -4.12
CA ARG A 286 1.17 -24.59 -4.62
C ARG A 286 0.16 -24.23 -3.51
N ASN A 287 0.15 -24.97 -2.41
CA ASN A 287 -0.74 -24.72 -1.27
C ASN A 287 -0.40 -23.40 -0.52
N LYS A 288 0.81 -22.85 -0.67
CA LYS A 288 1.20 -21.55 -0.10
C LYS A 288 0.70 -20.37 -0.92
N PHE A 289 0.28 -20.58 -2.17
CA PHE A 289 0.01 -19.48 -3.11
C PHE A 289 -1.41 -19.51 -3.63
N LYS A 290 -1.98 -18.36 -3.89
CA LYS A 290 -3.15 -18.16 -4.74
C LYS A 290 -2.80 -17.08 -5.76
N VAL A 291 -3.38 -17.14 -6.95
CA VAL A 291 -3.08 -16.22 -8.04
C VAL A 291 -4.23 -15.23 -8.21
N ASN A 292 -3.89 -13.95 -8.35
CA ASN A 292 -4.81 -12.90 -8.73
C ASN A 292 -4.40 -12.35 -10.10
N LEU A 293 -5.18 -12.71 -11.12
CA LEU A 293 -5.04 -12.21 -12.48
C LEU A 293 -5.66 -10.81 -12.55
N ILE A 294 -4.88 -9.84 -13.01
CA ILE A 294 -5.31 -8.45 -13.14
C ILE A 294 -5.26 -8.11 -14.63
N PRO A 295 -6.39 -8.11 -15.35
CA PRO A 295 -6.42 -7.59 -16.72
C PRO A 295 -5.91 -6.16 -16.71
N PHE A 296 -4.93 -5.86 -17.56
CA PHE A 296 -4.23 -4.58 -17.56
C PHE A 296 -5.21 -3.39 -17.60
N ASN A 297 -4.93 -2.36 -16.79
CA ASN A 297 -5.67 -1.11 -16.79
C ASN A 297 -4.99 -0.16 -17.78
N PRO A 298 -5.63 0.18 -18.91
CA PRO A 298 -4.99 1.02 -19.92
C PRO A 298 -4.56 2.38 -19.36
N ASP A 299 -3.39 2.84 -19.77
CA ASP A 299 -2.91 4.19 -19.50
C ASP A 299 -2.30 4.74 -20.80
N PRO A 300 -2.70 5.93 -21.29
CA PRO A 300 -2.20 6.50 -22.54
C PRO A 300 -0.68 6.67 -22.60
N SER A 301 -0.01 6.70 -21.45
CA SER A 301 1.45 6.83 -21.36
C SER A 301 2.21 5.51 -21.49
N LEU A 302 1.52 4.37 -21.51
CA LEU A 302 2.08 3.03 -21.51
C LEU A 302 1.80 2.29 -22.83
N PRO A 303 2.73 1.46 -23.33
CA PRO A 303 2.61 0.83 -24.65
C PRO A 303 1.76 -0.46 -24.64
N TYR A 304 1.17 -0.83 -23.51
CA TYR A 304 0.49 -2.11 -23.34
C TYR A 304 -1.02 -2.00 -23.56
N LYS A 305 -1.63 -3.14 -23.87
CA LYS A 305 -3.08 -3.27 -24.05
C LYS A 305 -3.66 -4.32 -23.11
N ARG A 306 -4.95 -4.16 -22.84
CA ARG A 306 -5.73 -5.08 -22.02
C ARG A 306 -6.18 -6.26 -22.88
N PRO A 307 -5.91 -7.51 -22.47
CA PRO A 307 -6.36 -8.67 -23.22
C PRO A 307 -7.88 -8.82 -23.19
N SER A 308 -8.42 -9.55 -24.18
CA SER A 308 -9.82 -9.93 -24.18
C SER A 308 -10.16 -10.80 -22.96
N MET A 309 -11.39 -10.70 -22.47
CA MET A 309 -11.82 -11.49 -21.31
C MET A 309 -11.80 -13.00 -21.61
N GLU A 310 -11.99 -13.41 -22.86
CA GLU A 310 -11.83 -14.80 -23.28
C GLU A 310 -10.42 -15.33 -22.98
N ARG A 311 -9.37 -14.57 -23.33
CA ARG A 311 -7.98 -14.93 -23.01
C ARG A 311 -7.74 -14.98 -21.50
N VAL A 312 -8.29 -14.02 -20.75
CA VAL A 312 -8.20 -14.00 -19.28
C VAL A 312 -8.84 -15.25 -18.67
N TYR A 313 -10.06 -15.62 -19.09
CA TYR A 313 -10.74 -16.82 -18.60
C TYR A 313 -10.03 -18.10 -19.02
N ARG A 314 -9.45 -18.14 -20.22
CA ARG A 314 -8.64 -19.27 -20.67
C ARG A 314 -7.38 -19.45 -19.82
N PHE A 315 -6.67 -18.37 -19.52
CA PHE A 315 -5.51 -18.37 -18.62
C PHE A 315 -5.89 -18.87 -17.22
N GLN A 316 -7.00 -18.37 -16.67
CA GLN A 316 -7.52 -18.82 -15.38
C GLN A 316 -7.86 -20.31 -15.37
N LYS A 317 -8.54 -20.79 -16.42
CA LYS A 317 -8.94 -22.20 -16.56
C LYS A 317 -7.72 -23.13 -16.51
N ILE A 318 -6.66 -22.79 -17.23
CA ILE A 318 -5.40 -23.56 -17.22
C ILE A 318 -4.81 -23.63 -15.81
N LEU A 319 -4.77 -22.51 -15.08
CA LEU A 319 -4.26 -22.51 -13.70
C LEU A 319 -5.13 -23.36 -12.76
N TRP A 320 -6.46 -23.36 -12.93
CA TRP A 320 -7.36 -24.25 -12.18
C TRP A 320 -7.13 -25.73 -12.50
N GLU A 321 -6.95 -26.09 -13.77
CA GLU A 321 -6.63 -27.45 -14.21
C GLU A 321 -5.31 -27.96 -13.59
N GLU A 322 -4.35 -27.07 -13.36
CA GLU A 322 -3.07 -27.37 -12.66
C GLU A 322 -3.21 -27.34 -11.11
N GLY A 323 -4.42 -27.11 -10.59
CA GLY A 323 -4.72 -27.11 -9.16
C GLY A 323 -4.32 -25.83 -8.42
N ILE A 324 -4.23 -24.69 -9.12
CA ILE A 324 -3.86 -23.39 -8.55
C ILE A 324 -5.10 -22.53 -8.39
N SER A 325 -5.41 -22.17 -7.14
CA SER A 325 -6.52 -21.26 -6.83
C SER A 325 -6.25 -19.89 -7.46
N THR A 326 -7.11 -19.53 -8.41
CA THR A 326 -6.92 -18.36 -9.27
C THR A 326 -8.18 -17.52 -9.32
N PHE A 327 -8.03 -16.21 -9.10
CA PHE A 327 -9.08 -15.21 -9.14
C PHE A 327 -8.80 -14.19 -10.26
N ILE A 328 -9.85 -13.57 -10.78
CA ILE A 328 -9.73 -12.43 -11.68
C ILE A 328 -10.17 -11.19 -10.90
N ARG A 329 -9.28 -10.20 -10.78
CA ARG A 329 -9.59 -8.91 -10.20
C ARG A 329 -9.83 -7.90 -11.30
N LEU A 330 -11.09 -7.55 -11.49
CA LEU A 330 -11.44 -6.34 -12.25
C LEU A 330 -11.13 -5.13 -11.37
N SER A 331 -10.25 -4.26 -11.85
CA SER A 331 -9.86 -3.08 -11.10
C SER A 331 -11.00 -2.07 -11.05
N LYS A 332 -11.09 -1.38 -9.91
CA LYS A 332 -12.02 -0.28 -9.66
C LYS A 332 -11.34 1.06 -9.90
N GLY A 333 -12.10 2.09 -10.26
CA GLY A 333 -11.60 3.45 -10.49
C GLY A 333 -10.80 3.63 -11.76
N VAL A 334 -11.02 2.81 -12.78
CA VAL A 334 -10.30 2.91 -14.06
C VAL A 334 -10.60 4.24 -14.77
N ASP A 335 -11.85 4.69 -14.69
CA ASP A 335 -12.38 5.94 -15.23
C ASP A 335 -11.75 7.19 -14.59
N ILE A 336 -11.48 7.14 -13.29
CA ILE A 336 -10.85 8.23 -12.55
C ILE A 336 -9.32 8.12 -12.48
N PHE A 337 -8.71 7.21 -13.25
CA PHE A 337 -7.28 6.87 -13.16
C PHE A 337 -6.83 6.56 -11.72
N GLY A 338 -7.65 5.82 -10.99
CA GLY A 338 -7.41 5.31 -9.64
C GLY A 338 -7.16 3.80 -9.58
N ALA A 339 -7.17 3.10 -10.73
CA ALA A 339 -6.91 1.68 -10.76
C ALA A 339 -5.41 1.35 -10.57
N CYS A 340 -5.11 0.10 -10.21
CA CYS A 340 -3.74 -0.38 -10.03
C CYS A 340 -2.88 -0.06 -11.27
N GLY A 341 -1.75 0.61 -11.05
CA GLY A 341 -0.80 0.99 -12.10
C GLY A 341 -1.07 2.33 -12.80
N GLN A 342 -2.18 3.03 -12.53
CA GLN A 342 -2.49 4.32 -13.17
C GLN A 342 -2.08 5.55 -12.36
N LEU A 343 -1.66 5.39 -11.10
CA LEU A 343 -1.32 6.53 -10.25
C LEU A 343 -0.03 7.24 -10.71
N ARG A 344 -0.02 8.57 -10.79
CA ARG A 344 1.10 9.34 -11.32
C ARG A 344 1.12 10.79 -10.81
N ARG A 345 2.22 11.17 -10.15
CA ARG A 345 2.41 12.51 -9.53
C ARG A 345 2.24 13.70 -10.48
N LYS A 346 2.58 13.55 -11.76
CA LYS A 346 2.50 14.64 -12.76
C LYS A 346 1.15 14.69 -13.50
N ARG A 347 0.17 13.88 -13.10
CA ARG A 347 -1.20 13.96 -13.65
C ARG A 347 -1.92 15.13 -12.98
N LEU A 348 -1.48 16.34 -13.31
CA LEU A 348 -2.21 17.57 -13.03
C LEU A 348 -3.19 17.79 -14.18
N VAL A 349 -4.47 17.91 -13.83
CA VAL A 349 -5.62 18.08 -14.74
C VAL A 349 -6.12 16.77 -15.36
N LEU A 350 -7.14 16.20 -14.71
CA LEU A 350 -8.25 15.58 -15.44
C LEU A 350 -9.38 16.61 -15.36
N ARG A 351 -9.76 17.16 -16.51
CA ARG A 351 -10.96 17.98 -16.65
C ARG A 351 -12.19 17.15 -16.31
#